data_AF-A0A259MLI2-F1
#
_entry.id   AF-A0A259MLI2-F1
#
_cell.length_a   1.000
_cell.length_b   1.000
_cell.length_c   1.000
_cell.angle_alpha   90.00
_cell.angle_beta   90.00
_cell.angle_gamma   90.00
#
_symmetry.space_group_name_H-M   'P 1'
#
loop_
_entity.id
_entity.type
_entity.pdbx_description
1 polymer ?
#
loop_
_entity_poly.entity_id
_entity_poly.type
_entity_poly.pdbx_seq_one_letter_code
_entity_poly.pdbx_strand_id
1 'polypeptide(L)'
;MGIALIALASAGASPAAAQQTTHGCACLHNQTQAQISYRYKWGEGEWKTMQLKPGYQNWICWQYQNAQKSSPNLLFQLDVDMSKGSAWTTYTIGRVQTVGASCDAVGKGGHYNVSYRPNTNNTFIQVTKRN
;
A
#
# COMPACT_ATOMS: atom_id res chain seq x y z
N MET A 1 -29.60 -17.68 -60.24
CA MET A 1 -28.41 -17.40 -59.39
C MET A 1 -28.67 -16.11 -58.63
N GLY A 2 -29.07 -16.20 -57.37
CA GLY A 2 -29.22 -15.04 -56.49
C GLY A 2 -28.11 -15.08 -55.45
N ILE A 3 -27.27 -14.05 -55.39
CA ILE A 3 -26.15 -13.97 -54.43
C ILE A 3 -26.68 -13.34 -53.15
N ALA A 4 -26.64 -14.09 -52.05
CA ALA A 4 -26.94 -13.60 -50.72
C ALA A 4 -25.74 -12.82 -50.16
N LEU A 5 -25.96 -11.56 -49.81
CA LEU A 5 -24.99 -10.72 -49.09
C LEU A 5 -25.13 -10.99 -47.59
N ILE A 6 -24.12 -11.64 -46.99
CA ILE A 6 -24.00 -11.82 -45.55
C ILE A 6 -23.27 -10.60 -44.98
N ALA A 7 -23.99 -9.75 -44.24
CA ALA A 7 -23.40 -8.64 -43.50
C ALA A 7 -22.71 -9.17 -42.23
N LEU A 8 -21.38 -9.11 -42.20
CA LEU A 8 -20.58 -9.38 -40.99
C LEU A 8 -20.67 -8.17 -40.04
N ALA A 9 -21.39 -8.32 -38.93
CA ALA A 9 -21.37 -7.34 -37.85
C ALA A 9 -20.06 -7.44 -37.07
N SER A 10 -19.18 -6.46 -37.25
CA SER A 10 -17.95 -6.29 -36.45
C SER A 10 -18.32 -5.79 -35.06
N ALA A 11 -18.28 -6.69 -34.07
CA ALA A 11 -18.36 -6.33 -32.65
C ALA A 11 -17.11 -5.52 -32.27
N GLY A 12 -17.27 -4.20 -32.16
CA GLY A 12 -16.23 -3.30 -31.66
C GLY A 12 -15.95 -3.59 -30.20
N ALA A 13 -14.83 -4.26 -29.91
CA ALA A 13 -14.29 -4.29 -28.56
C ALA A 13 -13.79 -2.88 -28.22
N SER A 14 -14.56 -2.14 -27.41
CA SER A 14 -14.11 -0.87 -26.86
C SER A 14 -12.82 -1.10 -26.07
N PRO A 15 -11.72 -0.38 -26.34
CA PRO A 15 -10.51 -0.49 -25.53
C PRO A 15 -10.86 -0.08 -24.11
N ALA A 16 -10.63 -0.97 -23.14
CA ALA A 16 -10.74 -0.63 -21.74
C ALA A 16 -9.77 0.54 -21.48
N ALA A 17 -10.31 1.71 -21.10
CA ALA A 17 -9.49 2.85 -20.76
C ALA A 17 -8.54 2.46 -19.62
N ALA A 18 -7.23 2.48 -19.89
CA ALA A 18 -6.23 2.19 -18.89
C ALA A 18 -6.39 3.21 -17.74
N GLN A 19 -6.73 2.71 -16.56
CA GLN A 19 -6.98 3.57 -15.40
C GLN A 19 -5.70 4.36 -15.07
N GLN A 20 -5.79 5.69 -15.06
CA GLN A 20 -4.63 6.55 -14.85
C GLN A 20 -4.16 6.45 -13.40
N THR A 21 -3.11 5.67 -13.16
CA THR A 21 -2.43 5.62 -11.86
C THR A 21 -1.67 6.92 -11.61
N THR A 22 -1.86 7.47 -10.42
CA THR A 22 -1.36 8.79 -9.98
C THR A 22 -0.47 8.71 -8.75
N HIS A 23 -0.50 7.58 -8.02
CA HIS A 23 0.24 7.41 -6.77
C HIS A 23 0.91 6.04 -6.69
N GLY A 24 1.97 5.96 -5.89
CA GLY A 24 2.55 4.71 -5.41
C GLY A 24 2.24 4.55 -3.93
N CYS A 25 1.36 3.62 -3.58
CA CYS A 25 0.83 3.49 -2.23
C CYS A 25 1.09 2.12 -1.61
N ALA A 26 1.23 2.12 -0.29
CA ALA A 26 1.10 0.95 0.57
C ALA A 26 0.02 1.25 1.63
N CYS A 27 -0.72 0.23 2.06
CA CYS A 27 -1.71 0.34 3.13
C CYS A 27 -1.29 -0.52 4.32
N LEU A 28 -1.26 0.09 5.50
CA LEU A 28 -0.91 -0.54 6.76
C LEU A 28 -2.17 -0.73 7.61
N HIS A 29 -2.37 -1.93 8.12
CA HIS A 29 -3.52 -2.34 8.93
C HIS A 29 -3.05 -2.65 10.34
N ASN A 30 -3.54 -1.92 11.34
CA ASN A 30 -3.26 -2.27 12.72
C ASN A 30 -4.25 -3.34 13.21
N GLN A 31 -3.80 -4.60 13.23
CA GLN A 31 -4.60 -5.73 13.71
C GLN A 31 -4.34 -6.05 15.19
N THR A 32 -3.64 -5.18 15.89
CA THR A 32 -3.38 -5.30 17.33
C THR A 32 -4.46 -4.58 18.14
N GLN A 33 -4.47 -4.80 19.45
CA GLN A 33 -5.29 -4.01 20.39
C GLN A 33 -4.57 -2.77 20.93
N ALA A 34 -3.33 -2.52 20.50
CA ALA A 34 -2.51 -1.40 20.94
C ALA A 34 -2.45 -0.30 19.89
N GLN A 35 -2.27 0.95 20.33
CA GLN A 35 -1.86 2.01 19.42
C GLN A 35 -0.40 1.78 19.03
N ILE A 36 -0.11 1.71 17.74
CA ILE A 36 1.24 1.49 17.24
C ILE A 36 1.87 2.80 16.78
N SER A 37 3.19 2.87 16.87
CA SER A 37 4.00 3.97 16.33
C SER A 37 4.84 3.46 15.16
N TYR A 38 4.81 4.17 14.04
CA TYR A 38 5.67 3.87 12.90
C TYR A 38 6.20 5.17 12.31
N ARG A 39 7.32 5.08 11.59
CA ARG A 39 7.86 6.21 10.83
C ARG A 39 8.28 5.78 9.45
N TYR A 40 8.20 6.70 8.51
CA TYR A 40 8.64 6.46 7.14
C TYR A 40 9.30 7.70 6.53
N LYS A 41 10.20 7.48 5.57
CA LYS A 41 10.77 8.53 4.74
C LYS A 41 10.91 8.08 3.29
N TRP A 42 11.03 9.05 2.39
CA TRP A 42 11.25 8.84 0.96
C TRP A 42 12.67 9.25 0.59
N GLY A 43 13.49 8.31 0.15
CA GLY A 43 14.92 8.54 -0.13
C GLY A 43 15.64 9.16 1.08
N GLU A 44 16.34 10.26 0.85
CA GLU A 44 17.06 11.02 1.88
C GLU A 44 16.21 12.10 2.57
N GLY A 45 14.88 12.10 2.36
CA GLY A 45 13.99 13.04 3.03
C GLY A 45 13.83 12.80 4.53
N GLU A 46 13.07 13.68 5.18
CA GLU A 46 12.80 13.62 6.61
C GLU A 46 11.89 12.45 7.01
N TRP A 47 12.11 11.92 8.22
CA TRP A 47 11.23 10.92 8.82
C TRP A 47 9.89 11.56 9.21
N LYS A 48 8.80 10.96 8.72
CA LYS A 48 7.44 11.23 9.16
C LYS A 48 7.03 10.19 10.18
N THR A 49 6.80 10.61 11.42
CA THR A 49 6.31 9.73 12.50
C THR A 49 4.79 9.79 12.56
N MET A 50 4.17 8.63 12.67
CA MET A 50 2.73 8.45 12.67
C MET A 50 2.33 7.48 13.80
N GLN A 51 1.09 7.64 14.27
CA GLN A 51 0.47 6.68 15.17
C GLN A 51 -0.78 6.09 14.51
N LEU A 52 -1.04 4.81 14.74
CA LEU A 52 -2.21 4.13 14.20
C LEU A 52 -2.98 3.41 15.30
N LYS A 53 -4.25 3.77 15.46
CA LYS A 53 -5.14 3.21 16.48
C LYS A 53 -5.44 1.72 16.22
N PRO A 54 -5.80 0.95 17.26
CA PRO A 54 -6.27 -0.43 17.10
C PRO A 54 -7.41 -0.56 16.09
N GLY A 55 -7.31 -1.49 15.14
CA GLY A 55 -8.35 -1.75 14.14
C GLY A 55 -8.42 -0.73 12.99
N TYR A 56 -7.58 0.31 13.00
CA TYR A 56 -7.53 1.30 11.92
C TYR A 56 -6.50 0.92 10.85
N GLN A 57 -6.68 1.50 9.67
CA GLN A 57 -5.73 1.44 8.56
C GLN A 57 -5.23 2.84 8.20
N ASN A 58 -4.02 2.91 7.66
CA ASN A 58 -3.51 4.14 7.05
C ASN A 58 -2.73 3.85 5.77
N TRP A 59 -2.81 4.77 4.81
CA TRP A 59 -2.04 4.69 3.58
C TRP A 59 -0.75 5.52 3.67
N ILE A 60 0.30 5.01 3.02
CA ILE A 60 1.57 5.68 2.80
C ILE A 60 1.73 5.81 1.29
N CYS A 61 1.56 7.03 0.77
CA CYS A 61 1.52 7.28 -0.66
C CYS A 61 2.56 8.33 -1.07
N TRP A 62 3.11 8.13 -2.27
CA TRP A 62 3.83 9.13 -3.02
C TRP A 62 3.03 9.50 -4.27
N GLN A 63 2.70 10.76 -4.44
CA GLN A 63 2.08 11.24 -5.68
C GLN A 63 3.15 11.34 -6.77
N TYR A 64 2.89 10.73 -7.92
CA TYR A 64 3.80 10.81 -9.05
C TYR A 64 3.81 12.21 -9.63
N GLN A 65 5.01 12.76 -9.79
CA GLN A 65 5.23 14.05 -10.47
C GLN A 65 5.73 13.86 -11.91
N ASN A 66 5.93 12.61 -12.34
CA ASN A 66 6.57 12.27 -13.61
C ASN A 66 5.79 11.20 -14.38
N ALA A 67 6.01 11.16 -15.69
CA ALA A 67 5.37 10.20 -16.59
C ALA A 67 5.82 8.75 -16.33
N GLN A 68 7.02 8.58 -15.76
CA GLN A 68 7.61 7.30 -15.38
C GLN A 68 6.89 6.65 -14.20
N LYS A 69 6.00 7.38 -13.50
CA LYS A 69 5.21 6.88 -12.37
C LYS A 69 6.09 6.18 -11.33
N SER A 70 7.22 6.81 -11.05
CA SER A 70 8.22 6.32 -10.12
C SER A 70 8.25 7.19 -8.86
N SER A 71 8.73 6.59 -7.79
CA SER A 71 8.79 7.20 -6.47
C SER A 71 10.13 6.84 -5.81
N PRO A 72 10.71 7.74 -4.98
CA PRO A 72 11.97 7.46 -4.28
C PRO A 72 11.87 6.18 -3.44
N ASN A 73 12.99 5.63 -2.96
CA ASN A 73 12.94 4.46 -2.10
C ASN A 73 12.09 4.72 -0.83
N LEU A 74 11.27 3.76 -0.41
CA LEU A 74 10.50 3.82 0.84
C LEU A 74 11.32 3.19 1.96
N LEU A 75 11.67 3.97 2.98
CA LEU A 75 12.18 3.40 4.23
C LEU A 75 11.05 3.47 5.25
N PHE A 76 10.75 2.33 5.86
CA PHE A 76 9.70 2.19 6.85
C PHE A 76 10.26 1.54 8.11
N GLN A 77 9.90 2.09 9.27
CA GLN A 77 10.25 1.56 10.57
C GLN A 77 9.03 1.47 11.48
N LEU A 78 8.92 0.36 12.20
CA LEU A 78 7.91 0.14 13.22
C LEU A 78 8.57 0.16 14.59
N ASP A 79 7.93 0.77 15.57
CA ASP A 79 8.34 0.65 16.97
C ASP A 79 7.83 -0.68 17.54
N VAL A 80 8.70 -1.68 17.59
CA VAL A 80 8.25 -3.08 17.65
C VAL A 80 7.86 -3.56 19.03
N ASP A 81 8.25 -2.87 20.08
CA ASP A 81 7.82 -3.15 21.45
C ASP A 81 6.65 -2.25 21.88
N MET A 82 6.11 -1.44 20.95
CA MET A 82 5.05 -0.44 21.22
C MET A 82 5.45 0.57 22.31
N SER A 83 6.76 0.78 22.49
CA SER A 83 7.28 1.84 23.36
C SER A 83 6.94 3.22 22.77
N LYS A 84 7.37 4.29 23.46
CA LYS A 84 7.17 5.66 22.99
C LYS A 84 8.29 6.09 22.02
N GLY A 85 8.69 5.21 21.10
CA GLY A 85 9.67 5.48 20.05
C GLY A 85 11.09 5.03 20.37
N SER A 86 11.29 3.91 21.05
CA SER A 86 12.64 3.43 21.44
C SER A 86 13.12 2.16 20.74
N ALA A 87 12.24 1.35 20.12
CA ALA A 87 12.61 0.09 19.49
C ALA A 87 12.26 0.06 17.99
N TRP A 88 12.87 0.95 17.21
CA TRP A 88 12.65 1.03 15.76
C TRP A 88 13.27 -0.15 15.01
N THR A 89 12.45 -0.93 14.31
CA THR A 89 12.89 -1.98 13.36
C THR A 89 12.47 -1.63 11.95
N THR A 90 13.40 -1.76 11.00
CA THR A 90 13.14 -1.53 9.57
C THR A 90 12.41 -2.72 8.96
N TYR A 91 11.34 -2.45 8.20
CA TYR A 91 10.63 -3.45 7.40
C TYR A 91 10.60 -3.04 5.94
N THR A 92 10.76 -4.02 5.04
CA THR A 92 10.53 -3.82 3.62
C THR A 92 9.04 -3.87 3.34
N ILE A 93 8.46 -2.71 3.00
CA ILE A 93 7.10 -2.62 2.47
C ILE A 93 7.16 -2.15 1.02
N GLY A 94 6.44 -2.87 0.16
CA GLY A 94 6.29 -2.58 -1.25
C GLY A 94 5.14 -1.62 -1.49
N ARG A 95 5.19 -0.94 -2.63
CA ARG A 95 4.12 -0.05 -3.09
C ARG A 95 3.51 -0.62 -4.35
N VAL A 96 2.25 -0.33 -4.56
CA VAL A 96 1.54 -0.58 -5.81
C VAL A 96 1.11 0.74 -6.43
N GLN A 97 1.05 0.79 -7.76
CA GLN A 97 0.50 1.95 -8.45
C GLN A 97 -1.01 2.01 -8.20
N THR A 98 -1.51 3.15 -7.77
CA THR A 98 -2.92 3.37 -7.44
C THR A 98 -3.45 4.63 -8.12
N VAL A 99 -4.77 4.69 -8.26
CA VAL A 99 -5.48 5.84 -8.85
C VAL A 99 -5.71 6.98 -7.86
N GLY A 100 -5.42 6.76 -6.58
CA GLY A 100 -5.63 7.72 -5.50
C GLY A 100 -4.89 7.33 -4.21
N ALA A 101 -4.84 8.27 -3.28
CA ALA A 101 -4.21 8.11 -1.98
C ALA A 101 -5.21 7.60 -0.93
N SER A 102 -5.62 6.34 -1.04
CA SER A 102 -6.46 5.67 -0.05
C SER A 102 -6.12 4.19 0.04
N CYS A 103 -6.47 3.57 1.17
CA CYS A 103 -6.33 2.12 1.33
C CYS A 103 -7.26 1.32 0.41
N ASP A 104 -8.42 1.85 0.03
CA ASP A 104 -9.35 1.18 -0.89
C ASP A 104 -8.85 1.19 -2.34
N ALA A 105 -8.01 2.16 -2.70
CA ALA A 105 -7.36 2.22 -4.01
C ALA A 105 -6.12 1.33 -4.11
N VAL A 106 -5.64 0.78 -2.99
CA VAL A 106 -4.48 -0.12 -2.94
C VAL A 106 -4.94 -1.51 -3.36
N GLY A 107 -4.32 -2.06 -4.42
CA GLY A 107 -4.57 -3.44 -4.83
C GLY A 107 -3.91 -4.44 -3.86
N LYS A 108 -4.31 -5.73 -3.96
CA LYS A 108 -3.86 -6.83 -3.07
C LYS A 108 -2.36 -6.85 -2.76
N GLY A 109 -1.51 -6.44 -3.71
CA GLY A 109 -0.05 -6.42 -3.55
C GLY A 109 0.52 -5.37 -2.58
N GLY A 110 -0.28 -4.39 -2.13
CA GLY A 110 0.18 -3.26 -1.32
C GLY A 110 -0.35 -3.22 0.12
N HIS A 111 -1.01 -4.27 0.60
CA HIS A 111 -1.56 -4.33 1.95
C HIS A 111 -0.60 -5.03 2.92
N TYR A 112 -0.47 -4.47 4.12
CA TYR A 112 0.40 -4.96 5.17
C TYR A 112 -0.33 -4.96 6.51
N ASN A 113 -0.18 -6.03 7.27
CA ASN A 113 -0.73 -6.16 8.61
C ASN A 113 0.36 -5.89 9.64
N VAL A 114 0.01 -5.15 10.69
CA VAL A 114 0.73 -5.12 11.94
C VAL A 114 0.01 -6.02 12.93
N SER A 115 0.70 -7.06 13.38
CA SER A 115 0.15 -8.07 14.30
C SER A 115 1.12 -8.31 15.45
N TYR A 116 0.62 -8.87 16.54
CA TYR A 116 1.49 -9.40 17.59
C TYR A 116 2.40 -10.50 17.04
N ARG A 117 3.64 -10.52 17.51
CA ARG A 117 4.58 -11.59 17.21
C ARG A 117 4.14 -12.86 17.95
N PRO A 118 4.08 -14.02 17.27
CA PRO A 118 3.81 -15.28 17.94
C PRO A 118 4.79 -15.54 19.08
N ASN A 119 4.32 -16.17 20.16
CA ASN A 119 5.13 -16.57 21.32
C ASN A 119 5.78 -15.40 22.08
N THR A 120 5.19 -14.20 22.04
CA THR A 120 5.71 -13.02 22.76
C THR A 120 4.75 -12.43 23.80
N ASN A 121 3.65 -13.10 24.14
CA ASN A 121 2.63 -12.56 25.06
C ASN A 121 2.17 -11.14 24.68
N ASN A 122 2.06 -10.85 23.38
CA ASN A 122 1.67 -9.54 22.85
C ASN A 122 2.60 -8.38 23.21
N THR A 123 3.85 -8.66 23.62
CA THR A 123 4.85 -7.61 23.93
C THR A 123 5.53 -7.04 22.69
N PHE A 124 5.61 -7.82 21.61
CA PHE A 124 6.21 -7.38 20.37
C PHE A 124 5.23 -7.46 19.20
N ILE A 125 5.41 -6.56 18.23
CA ILE A 125 4.63 -6.49 17.00
C ILE A 125 5.53 -6.63 15.77
N GLN A 126 4.95 -7.02 14.66
CA GLN A 126 5.64 -7.20 13.38
C GLN A 126 4.77 -6.77 12.21
N VAL A 127 5.43 -6.41 11.09
CA VAL A 127 4.76 -6.19 9.81
C VAL A 127 4.81 -7.46 8.98
N THR A 128 3.67 -7.85 8.40
CA THR A 128 3.57 -8.94 7.42
C THR A 128 2.79 -8.47 6.20
N LYS A 129 3.09 -9.03 5.02
CA LYS A 129 2.29 -8.77 3.81
C LYS A 129 0.93 -9.46 3.95
N ARG A 130 -0.15 -8.75 3.59
CA ARG A 130 -1.51 -9.30 3.57
C ARG A 130 -1.73 -9.96 2.21
N ASN A 131 -2.00 -11.26 2.20
CA ASN A 131 -2.29 -12.03 0.99
C ASN A 131 -3.76 -11.87 0.56
#